data_AF-A0AAD3N9A8-F1
#
_entry.id   AF-A0AAD3N9A8-F1
#
_cell.length_a   1.000
_cell.length_b   1.000
_cell.length_c   1.000
_cell.angle_alpha   90.00
_cell.angle_beta   90.00
_cell.angle_gamma   90.00
#
_symmetry.space_group_name_H-M   'P 1'
#
loop_
_entity.id
_entity.type
_entity.pdbx_description
1 polymer ?
#
loop_
_entity_poly.entity_id
_entity_poly.type
_entity_poly.pdbx_seq_one_letter_code
_entity_poly.pdbx_strand_id
1 'polypeptide(L)'
;MDRTISCGSVEQQLELKELAQAVIGPLKRGLCSFNNVLEMLLSIDAEIILPGCPTFSDVRSEIENMKQQMEESEQVATNKLHCLDEETERLTAEQSLLAEQKKQRESELENLKKQLESYRSSLKSYTEALETERTKPDVSRRHPGWYEKEKEHS
;
A
#
# COMPACT_ATOMS: atom_id res chain seq x y z
N MET A 1 22.23 -2.08 -13.83
CA MET A 1 20.91 -1.77 -13.27
C MET A 1 20.81 -2.54 -11.98
N ASP A 2 21.14 -1.87 -10.89
CA ASP A 2 21.29 -2.47 -9.57
C ASP A 2 19.96 -3.00 -9.05
N ARG A 3 19.97 -4.26 -8.60
CA ARG A 3 18.93 -4.83 -7.75
C ARG A 3 19.06 -4.17 -6.39
N THR A 4 18.20 -3.21 -6.10
CA THR A 4 17.92 -2.81 -4.72
C THR A 4 17.31 -4.01 -4.01
N ILE A 5 18.13 -4.66 -3.20
CA ILE A 5 17.72 -5.69 -2.26
C ILE A 5 16.70 -5.05 -1.32
N SER A 6 15.55 -5.70 -1.20
CA SER A 6 14.46 -5.37 -0.28
C SER A 6 14.99 -5.29 1.16
N CYS A 7 15.36 -4.08 1.59
CA CYS A 7 15.89 -3.81 2.93
C CYS A 7 14.83 -4.05 4.02
N GLY A 8 13.55 -3.81 3.71
CA GLY A 8 12.45 -3.92 4.69
C GLY A 8 12.16 -5.34 5.18
N SER A 9 12.52 -6.39 4.42
CA SER A 9 12.26 -7.77 4.82
C SER A 9 13.17 -8.28 5.94
N VAL A 10 14.41 -7.77 6.03
CA VAL A 10 15.40 -8.24 7.01
C VAL A 10 15.21 -7.53 8.35
N GLU A 11 14.88 -6.23 8.30
CA GLU A 11 14.57 -5.42 9.49
C GLU A 11 13.28 -5.90 10.18
N GLN A 12 12.22 -6.20 9.42
CA GLN A 12 10.98 -6.77 9.98
C GLN A 12 11.19 -8.15 10.63
N GLN A 13 12.06 -9.00 10.06
CA GLN A 13 12.39 -10.28 10.67
C GLN A 13 13.16 -10.14 11.98
N LEU A 14 14.05 -9.15 12.06
CA LEU A 14 14.82 -8.87 13.28
C LEU A 14 13.90 -8.35 14.38
N GLU A 15 13.01 -7.40 14.07
CA GLU A 15 12.03 -6.87 15.03
C GLU A 15 11.06 -7.95 15.54
N LEU A 16 10.60 -8.85 14.66
CA LEU A 16 9.70 -9.94 15.06
C LEU A 16 10.40 -10.92 16.01
N LYS A 17 11.68 -11.19 15.76
CA LYS A 17 12.49 -12.06 16.63
C LYS A 17 12.73 -11.42 17.99
N GLU A 18 13.01 -10.13 18.04
CA GLU A 18 13.18 -9.38 19.29
C GLU A 18 11.89 -9.33 20.10
N LEU A 19 10.74 -9.06 19.45
CA LEU A 19 9.43 -9.12 20.08
C LEU A 19 9.15 -10.52 20.64
N ALA A 20 9.35 -11.55 19.82
CA ALA A 20 9.13 -12.93 20.23
C ALA A 20 9.98 -13.26 21.47
N GLN A 21 11.24 -12.82 21.51
CA GLN A 21 12.08 -13.01 22.69
C GLN A 21 11.57 -12.23 23.92
N ALA A 22 11.12 -10.99 23.74
CA ALA A 22 10.60 -10.14 24.80
C ALA A 22 9.29 -10.66 25.41
N VAL A 23 8.47 -11.37 24.62
CA VAL A 23 7.21 -12.00 25.08
C VAL A 23 7.43 -13.42 25.61
N ILE A 24 8.19 -14.25 24.88
CA ILE A 24 8.38 -15.67 25.23
C ILE A 24 9.12 -15.81 26.57
N GLY A 25 10.08 -14.92 26.87
CA GLY A 25 10.84 -14.97 28.12
C GLY A 25 9.95 -14.90 29.37
N PRO A 26 9.21 -13.79 29.58
CA PRO A 26 8.27 -13.65 30.68
C PRO A 26 7.15 -14.70 30.65
N LEU A 27 6.57 -14.99 29.49
CA LEU A 27 5.54 -16.03 29.36
C LEU A 27 6.01 -17.40 29.86
N LYS A 28 7.22 -17.82 29.44
CA LYS A 28 7.81 -19.08 29.89
C LYS A 28 8.05 -19.09 31.40
N ARG A 29 8.51 -17.98 31.97
CA ARG A 29 8.71 -17.85 33.43
C ARG A 29 7.38 -17.92 34.19
N GLY A 30 6.34 -17.26 33.70
CA GLY A 30 4.99 -17.36 34.28
C GLY A 30 4.45 -18.80 34.26
N LEU A 31 4.61 -19.51 33.14
CA LEU A 31 4.24 -20.93 33.03
C LEU A 31 5.05 -21.84 33.95
N CYS A 32 6.34 -21.55 34.16
CA CYS A 32 7.14 -22.28 35.14
C CYS A 32 6.60 -22.08 36.57
N SER A 33 6.28 -20.84 36.97
CA SER A 33 5.67 -20.59 38.27
C SER A 33 4.30 -21.25 38.44
N PHE A 34 3.49 -21.32 37.38
CA PHE A 34 2.25 -22.08 37.39
C PHE A 34 2.49 -23.58 37.69
N ASN A 35 3.45 -24.20 37.01
CA ASN A 35 3.81 -25.60 37.27
C ASN A 35 4.31 -25.81 38.70
N ASN A 36 5.14 -24.90 39.22
CA ASN A 36 5.62 -24.96 40.60
C ASN A 36 4.46 -24.94 41.61
N VAL A 37 3.46 -24.07 41.38
CA VAL A 37 2.24 -24.03 42.21
C VAL A 37 1.50 -25.36 42.15
N LEU A 38 1.33 -25.95 40.98
CA LEU A 38 0.69 -27.26 40.83
C LEU A 38 1.46 -28.36 41.58
N GLU A 39 2.78 -28.42 41.43
CA GLU A 39 3.61 -29.41 42.13
C GLU A 39 3.51 -29.26 43.65
N MET A 40 3.55 -28.02 44.17
CA MET A 40 3.37 -27.76 45.59
C MET A 40 2.00 -28.23 46.07
N LEU A 41 0.92 -27.86 45.37
CA LEU A 41 -0.44 -28.26 45.74
C LEU A 41 -0.66 -29.78 45.69
N LEU A 42 -0.01 -30.48 44.75
CA LEU A 42 -0.09 -31.94 44.64
C LEU A 42 0.75 -32.67 45.71
N SER A 43 1.73 -32.00 46.31
CA SER A 43 2.66 -32.59 47.29
C SER A 43 2.24 -32.39 48.74
N ILE A 44 1.19 -31.60 48.99
CA ILE A 44 0.74 -31.19 50.34
C ILE A 44 -0.46 -32.03 50.79
N ASP A 45 -0.46 -32.42 52.07
CA ASP A 45 -1.65 -32.91 52.74
C ASP A 45 -2.60 -31.73 52.99
N ALA A 46 -3.78 -31.74 52.37
CA ALA A 46 -4.64 -30.57 52.16
C ALA A 46 -5.10 -29.86 53.45
N GLU A 47 -4.93 -30.48 54.62
CA GLU A 47 -5.27 -29.91 55.94
C GLU A 47 -4.27 -28.86 56.47
N ILE A 48 -3.10 -28.65 55.83
CA ILE A 48 -1.97 -27.90 56.43
C ILE A 48 -1.70 -26.51 55.79
N ILE A 49 -2.50 -26.03 54.84
CA ILE A 49 -2.31 -24.67 54.27
C ILE A 49 -2.87 -23.60 55.21
N LEU A 50 -2.16 -23.39 56.32
CA LEU A 50 -2.43 -22.34 57.31
C LEU A 50 -1.54 -21.13 57.03
N PRO A 51 -2.05 -19.90 57.21
CA PRO A 51 -1.24 -18.69 57.15
C PRO A 51 -0.04 -18.78 58.10
N GLY A 52 1.17 -18.56 57.58
CA GLY A 52 2.42 -18.58 58.35
C GLY A 52 3.25 -19.85 58.21
N CYS A 53 2.77 -20.89 57.51
CA CYS A 53 3.63 -22.02 57.14
C CYS A 53 4.52 -21.65 55.93
N PRO A 54 5.74 -22.23 55.82
CA PRO A 54 6.64 -21.96 54.69
C PRO A 54 5.99 -22.26 53.33
N THR A 55 5.21 -23.34 53.26
CA THR A 55 4.56 -23.75 52.03
C THR A 55 3.48 -22.78 51.56
N PHE A 56 2.78 -22.12 52.49
CA PHE A 56 1.84 -21.04 52.14
C PHE A 56 2.58 -19.83 51.56
N SER A 57 3.72 -19.44 52.14
CA SER A 57 4.54 -18.34 51.58
C SER A 57 5.12 -18.68 50.22
N ASP A 58 5.56 -19.93 50.01
CA ASP A 58 6.15 -20.36 48.74
C ASP A 58 5.10 -20.35 47.62
N VAL A 59 3.92 -20.93 47.87
CA VAL A 59 2.80 -20.90 46.92
C VAL A 59 2.39 -19.46 46.60
N ARG A 60 2.28 -18.60 47.62
CA ARG A 60 1.93 -17.19 47.43
C ARG A 60 2.98 -16.46 46.59
N SER A 61 4.27 -16.67 46.86
CA SER A 61 5.36 -16.04 46.09
C SER A 61 5.36 -16.48 44.63
N GLU A 62 5.10 -17.76 44.35
CA GLU A 62 5.03 -18.25 42.97
C GLU A 62 3.80 -17.69 42.23
N ILE A 63 2.66 -17.52 42.92
CA ILE A 63 1.48 -16.87 42.35
C ILE A 63 1.76 -15.40 42.03
N GLU A 64 2.40 -14.67 42.94
CA GLU A 64 2.78 -13.26 42.73
C GLU A 64 3.78 -13.13 41.57
N ASN A 65 4.77 -14.04 41.48
CA ASN A 65 5.72 -14.08 40.38
C ASN A 65 5.06 -14.41 39.03
N MET A 66 4.17 -15.41 39.00
CA MET A 66 3.40 -15.76 37.81
C MET A 66 2.61 -14.56 37.29
N LYS A 67 1.89 -13.87 38.18
CA LYS A 67 1.11 -12.68 37.84
C LYS A 67 2.00 -11.61 37.21
N GLN A 68 3.09 -11.23 37.87
CA GLN A 68 4.01 -10.19 37.40
C GLN A 68 4.58 -10.53 36.01
N GLN A 69 5.04 -11.77 35.80
CA GLN A 69 5.62 -12.18 34.52
C GLN A 69 4.61 -12.26 33.38
N MET A 70 3.36 -12.62 33.67
CA MET A 70 2.29 -12.62 32.66
C MET A 70 1.87 -11.18 32.30
N GLU A 71 1.74 -10.29 33.28
CA GLU A 71 1.45 -8.86 33.04
C GLU A 71 2.55 -8.20 32.20
N GLU A 72 3.83 -8.48 32.49
CA GLU A 72 4.95 -8.00 31.66
C GLU A 72 4.87 -8.50 30.22
N SER A 73 4.56 -9.79 30.03
CA SER A 73 4.39 -10.38 28.70
C SER A 73 3.24 -9.73 27.92
N GLU A 74 2.10 -9.52 28.59
CA GLU A 74 0.91 -8.91 28.00
C GLU A 74 1.17 -7.45 27.62
N GLN A 75 1.83 -6.68 28.48
CA GLN A 75 2.14 -5.28 28.20
C GLN A 75 3.03 -5.12 26.98
N VAL A 76 4.07 -5.95 26.86
CA VAL A 76 4.97 -5.95 25.70
C VAL A 76 4.21 -6.28 24.42
N ALA A 77 3.38 -7.33 24.46
CA ALA A 77 2.58 -7.73 23.30
C ALA A 77 1.60 -6.62 22.89
N THR A 78 0.89 -6.02 23.85
CA THR A 78 -0.10 -4.95 23.62
C THR A 78 0.55 -3.72 23.00
N ASN A 79 1.70 -3.28 23.52
CA ASN A 79 2.41 -2.12 22.96
C ASN A 79 2.82 -2.35 21.51
N LYS A 80 3.34 -3.54 21.18
CA LYS A 80 3.74 -3.83 19.80
C LYS A 80 2.54 -3.98 18.86
N LEU A 81 1.43 -4.55 19.33
CA LEU A 81 0.17 -4.58 18.57
C LEU A 81 -0.31 -3.16 18.25
N HIS A 82 -0.30 -2.25 19.24
CA HIS A 82 -0.66 -0.85 19.02
C HIS A 82 0.22 -0.18 17.95
N CYS A 83 1.54 -0.34 18.00
CA CYS A 83 2.43 0.20 16.98
C CYS A 83 2.17 -0.40 15.59
N LEU A 84 1.82 -1.69 15.51
CA LEU A 84 1.48 -2.35 14.24
C LEU A 84 0.16 -1.82 13.67
N ASP A 85 -0.83 -1.54 14.53
CA ASP A 85 -2.09 -0.95 14.11
C ASP A 85 -1.88 0.47 13.55
N GLU A 86 -1.12 1.32 14.24
CA GLU A 86 -0.77 2.67 13.76
C GLU A 86 -0.07 2.65 12.39
N GLU A 87 0.91 1.76 12.22
CA GLU A 87 1.63 1.63 10.96
C GLU A 87 0.73 1.08 9.84
N THR A 88 -0.17 0.16 10.16
CA THR A 88 -1.15 -0.38 9.21
C THR A 88 -2.14 0.68 8.77
N GLU A 89 -2.62 1.52 9.68
CA GLU A 89 -3.48 2.67 9.37
C GLU A 89 -2.75 3.66 8.44
N ARG A 90 -1.49 4.00 8.76
CA ARG A 90 -0.67 4.89 7.93
C ARG A 90 -0.50 4.35 6.51
N LEU A 91 -0.09 3.09 6.37
CA LEU A 91 0.12 2.46 5.06
C LEU A 91 -1.18 2.34 4.28
N THR A 92 -2.30 2.06 4.95
CA THR A 92 -3.63 2.00 4.31
C THR A 92 -4.05 3.37 3.79
N ALA A 93 -3.80 4.44 4.55
CA ALA A 93 -4.06 5.81 4.11
C ALA A 93 -3.20 6.21 2.91
N GLU A 94 -1.90 5.89 2.94
CA GLU A 94 -0.99 6.12 1.82
C GLU A 94 -1.40 5.35 0.56
N GLN A 95 -1.80 4.09 0.71
CA GLN A 95 -2.28 3.27 -0.41
C GLN A 95 -3.54 3.87 -1.04
N SER A 96 -4.48 4.35 -0.22
CA SER A 96 -5.70 5.01 -0.70
C SER A 96 -5.36 6.28 -1.49
N LEU A 97 -4.48 7.13 -0.97
CA LEU A 97 -4.03 8.35 -1.64
C LEU A 97 -3.36 8.04 -2.99
N LEU A 98 -2.47 7.05 -3.03
CA LEU A 98 -1.80 6.63 -4.25
C LEU A 98 -2.79 6.09 -5.29
N ALA A 99 -3.80 5.34 -4.86
CA ALA A 99 -4.85 4.84 -5.75
C ALA A 99 -5.66 5.99 -6.37
N GLU A 100 -5.99 7.02 -5.59
CA GLU A 100 -6.67 8.22 -6.09
C GLU A 100 -5.81 9.00 -7.08
N GLN A 101 -4.53 9.25 -6.74
CA GLN A 101 -3.59 9.91 -7.63
C GLN A 101 -3.41 9.15 -8.95
N LYS A 102 -3.30 7.81 -8.89
CA LYS A 102 -3.21 6.97 -10.08
C LYS A 102 -4.45 7.13 -10.97
N LYS A 103 -5.65 7.06 -10.38
CA LYS A 103 -6.91 7.23 -11.11
C LYS A 103 -6.99 8.61 -11.78
N GLN A 104 -6.57 9.67 -11.09
CA GLN A 104 -6.53 11.02 -11.64
C GLN A 104 -5.58 11.11 -12.84
N ARG A 105 -4.36 10.57 -12.71
CA ARG A 105 -3.37 10.53 -13.79
C ARG A 105 -3.84 9.74 -15.00
N GLU A 106 -4.48 8.60 -14.77
CA GLU A 106 -5.05 7.78 -15.85
C GLU A 106 -6.15 8.53 -16.61
N SER A 107 -7.02 9.26 -15.90
CA SER A 107 -8.04 10.13 -16.50
C SER A 107 -7.44 11.26 -17.33
N GLU A 108 -6.42 11.95 -16.80
CA GLU A 108 -5.69 13.00 -17.52
C GLU A 108 -5.05 12.47 -18.81
N LEU A 109 -4.41 11.30 -18.72
CA LEU A 109 -3.76 10.65 -19.86
C LEU A 109 -4.77 10.28 -20.95
N GLU A 110 -5.92 9.74 -20.57
CA GLU A 110 -7.00 9.42 -21.51
C GLU A 110 -7.56 10.68 -22.19
N ASN A 111 -7.73 11.77 -21.45
CA ASN A 111 -8.15 13.05 -22.02
C ASN A 111 -7.13 13.60 -23.03
N LEU A 112 -5.83 13.55 -22.70
CA LEU A 112 -4.76 13.99 -23.60
C LEU A 112 -4.70 13.14 -24.87
N LYS A 113 -4.89 11.82 -24.78
CA LYS A 113 -4.99 10.94 -25.96
C LYS A 113 -6.14 11.35 -26.88
N LYS A 114 -7.32 11.65 -26.33
CA LYS A 114 -8.47 12.12 -27.12
C LYS A 114 -8.20 13.45 -27.80
N GLN A 115 -7.57 14.40 -27.10
CA GLN A 115 -7.18 15.68 -27.68
C GLN A 115 -6.18 15.51 -28.81
N LEU A 116 -5.17 14.66 -28.63
CA LEU A 116 -4.17 14.36 -29.66
C LEU A 116 -4.82 13.79 -30.92
N GLU A 117 -5.76 12.86 -30.77
CA GLU A 117 -6.47 12.26 -31.90
C GLU A 117 -7.37 13.26 -32.63
N SER A 118 -8.03 14.14 -31.89
CA SER A 118 -8.80 15.25 -32.46
C SER A 118 -7.91 16.20 -33.27
N TYR A 119 -6.74 16.58 -32.74
CA TYR A 119 -5.79 17.43 -33.45
C TYR A 119 -5.24 16.75 -34.70
N ARG A 120 -4.93 15.46 -34.65
CA ARG A 120 -4.51 14.68 -35.83
C ARG A 120 -5.59 14.67 -36.91
N SER A 121 -6.84 14.44 -36.52
CA SER A 121 -7.99 14.46 -37.44
C SER A 121 -8.17 15.85 -38.08
N SER A 122 -8.05 16.91 -37.28
CA SER A 122 -8.14 18.29 -37.77
C SER A 122 -7.01 18.63 -38.73
N LEU A 123 -5.77 18.26 -38.40
CA LEU A 123 -4.60 18.48 -39.25
C LEU A 123 -4.75 17.76 -40.60
N LYS A 124 -5.24 16.51 -40.58
CA LYS A 124 -5.52 15.75 -41.79
C LYS A 124 -6.54 16.46 -42.68
N SER A 125 -7.65 16.90 -42.11
CA SER A 125 -8.69 17.67 -42.82
C SER A 125 -8.14 18.96 -43.44
N TYR A 126 -7.34 19.74 -42.69
CA TYR A 126 -6.70 20.94 -43.24
C TYR A 126 -5.73 20.63 -44.38
N THR A 127 -4.99 19.53 -44.29
CA THR A 127 -4.05 19.12 -45.33
C THR A 127 -4.80 18.74 -46.61
N GLU A 128 -5.88 17.97 -46.50
CA GLU A 128 -6.77 17.61 -47.62
C GLU A 128 -7.43 18.85 -48.25
N ALA A 129 -7.88 19.80 -47.44
CA ALA A 129 -8.43 21.07 -47.92
C ALA A 129 -7.39 21.91 -48.69
N LEU A 130 -6.16 21.96 -48.19
CA LEU A 130 -5.07 22.68 -48.85
C LEU A 130 -4.66 22.01 -50.19
N GLU A 131 -4.62 20.68 -50.23
CA GLU A 131 -4.33 19.92 -51.46
C GLU A 131 -5.42 20.11 -52.52
N THR A 132 -6.70 20.07 -52.11
CA THR A 132 -7.82 20.33 -53.02
C THR A 132 -7.81 21.76 -53.56
N GLU A 133 -7.45 22.76 -52.75
CA GLU A 133 -7.29 24.14 -53.23
C GLU A 133 -6.13 24.28 -54.23
N ARG A 134 -4.99 23.64 -53.97
CA ARG A 134 -3.82 23.66 -54.87
C ARG A 134 -4.06 22.95 -56.20
N THR A 135 -4.94 21.95 -56.22
CA THR A 135 -5.26 21.16 -57.42
C THR A 135 -6.46 21.70 -58.20
N LYS A 136 -7.16 22.73 -57.70
CA LYS A 136 -8.15 23.47 -58.49
C LYS A 136 -7.43 24.20 -59.64
N PRO A 137 -7.74 23.90 -60.91
CA PRO A 137 -7.18 24.67 -62.02
C PRO A 137 -7.68 26.11 -61.97
N ASP A 138 -6.82 27.07 -62.35
CA ASP A 138 -7.17 28.48 -62.52
C ASP A 138 -8.20 28.62 -63.68
N VAL A 139 -9.48 28.50 -63.34
CA VAL A 139 -10.59 28.70 -64.27
C VAL A 139 -10.95 30.19 -64.42
N SER A 140 -10.19 31.12 -63.80
CA SER A 140 -10.43 32.56 -63.95
C SER A 140 -9.69 33.20 -65.15
N ARG A 141 -9.06 32.41 -66.03
CA ARG A 141 -8.37 32.91 -67.25
C ARG A 141 -8.92 32.40 -68.58
N ARG A 142 -10.21 32.08 -68.69
CA ARG A 142 -10.86 31.94 -70.01
C ARG A 142 -12.02 32.92 -70.16
N HIS A 143 -11.69 34.13 -70.59
CA HIS A 143 -12.64 34.98 -71.32
C HIS A 143 -12.95 34.34 -72.68
N PRO A 144 -14.21 34.14 -73.09
CA PRO A 144 -14.54 33.88 -74.48
C PRO A 144 -14.46 35.22 -75.23
N GLY A 145 -13.27 35.53 -75.74
CA GLY A 145 -13.04 36.63 -76.66
C GLY A 145 -13.52 36.26 -78.06
N TRP A 146 -14.58 36.93 -78.51
CA TRP A 146 -14.99 37.03 -79.90
C TRP A 146 -13.81 37.47 -80.79
N TYR A 147 -13.66 36.88 -81.97
CA TYR A 147 -13.49 37.55 -83.27
C TYR A 147 -13.06 36.54 -84.36
N GLU A 148 -13.91 36.33 -85.35
CA GLU A 148 -13.48 36.29 -86.76
C GLU A 148 -14.68 36.57 -87.70
N LYS A 149 -14.93 37.87 -87.89
CA LYS A 149 -15.12 38.47 -89.22
C LYS A 149 -13.83 38.20 -90.00
N GLU A 150 -13.76 37.90 -91.29
CA GLU A 150 -14.52 38.32 -92.45
C GLU A 150 -13.97 37.47 -93.62
N LYS A 151 -14.80 37.16 -94.63
CA LYS A 151 -14.46 37.23 -96.07
C LYS A 151 -15.73 36.97 -96.88
N GLU A 152 -16.36 38.03 -97.38
CA GLU A 152 -16.12 38.63 -98.72
C GLU A 152 -16.82 37.80 -99.82
N HIS A 153 -17.98 38.30 -100.28
CA HIS A 153 -18.15 38.89 -101.61
C HIS A 153 -18.22 37.85 -102.74
N SER A 154 -19.45 37.57 -103.21
CA SER A 154 -19.90 38.03 -104.53
C SER A 154 -21.41 37.93 -104.69
#